data_AF-A0AAD7S7T6-F1
#
_entry.id   AF-A0AAD7S7T6-F1
#
_cell.length_a   1.000
_cell.length_b   1.000
_cell.length_c   1.000
_cell.angle_alpha   90.00
_cell.angle_beta   90.00
_cell.angle_gamma   90.00
#
_symmetry.space_group_name_H-M   'P 1'
#
loop_
_entity.id
_entity.type
_entity.pdbx_description
1 polymer ?
#
loop_
_entity_poly.entity_id
_entity_poly.type
_entity_poly.pdbx_seq_one_letter_code
_entity_poly.pdbx_strand_id
1 'polypeptide(L)'
;MIGSVNGLVGLCKADQTFPEFWNFHCIIHREQLVSKSLNLDNVMKPVMEIVNYIRKHALNHRHFKNLIAELDQGLPGDLPLHCTVRWLSKGQVLSRFFELLDAVKLFMEEKDKDYPELSDLEWIMDLVFLVNMLCHLDRLNLTLQGKLKMLPDLVQSVFAFVNKLKLFKAHIQI
;
A
#
# COMPACT_ATOMS: atom_id res chain seq x y z
N MET A 1 0.30 21.64 0.25
CA MET A 1 0.18 22.88 -0.55
C MET A 1 0.61 22.56 -1.97
N ILE A 2 -0.35 22.31 -2.86
CA ILE A 2 -0.09 21.87 -4.24
C ILE A 2 -0.57 22.99 -5.17
N GLY A 3 0.11 23.17 -6.30
CA GLY A 3 -0.27 24.07 -7.38
C GLY A 3 0.95 24.78 -7.94
N SER A 4 1.26 24.57 -9.22
CA SER A 4 2.30 25.32 -9.93
C SER A 4 1.99 26.82 -9.98
N VAL A 5 0.71 27.18 -9.87
CA VAL A 5 0.20 28.55 -9.91
C VAL A 5 -0.23 29.02 -8.51
N ASN A 6 -1.17 28.31 -7.88
CA ASN A 6 -1.78 28.75 -6.61
C ASN A 6 -1.18 28.08 -5.34
N GLY A 7 -0.15 27.25 -5.49
CA GLY A 7 0.55 26.66 -4.34
C GLY A 7 1.57 27.64 -3.76
N LEU A 8 1.97 27.47 -2.50
CA LEU A 8 2.98 28.31 -1.83
C LEU A 8 4.23 28.54 -2.68
N VAL A 9 4.79 27.48 -3.28
CA VAL A 9 5.96 27.60 -4.16
C VAL A 9 5.67 28.44 -5.40
N GLY A 10 4.47 28.31 -5.98
CA GLY A 10 4.03 29.13 -7.12
C GLY A 10 3.87 30.60 -6.73
N LEU A 11 3.24 30.87 -5.58
CA LEU A 11 3.05 32.23 -5.05
C LEU A 11 4.39 32.91 -4.73
N CYS A 12 5.30 32.21 -4.04
CA CYS A 12 6.64 32.73 -3.75
C CYS A 12 7.48 32.99 -5.02
N LYS A 13 7.25 32.23 -6.10
CA LYS A 13 7.92 32.48 -7.39
C LYS A 13 7.30 33.64 -8.19
N ALA A 14 6.01 33.92 -7.98
CA ALA A 14 5.31 35.00 -8.66
C ALA A 14 5.53 36.38 -7.99
N ASP A 15 5.90 36.37 -6.70
CA ASP A 15 6.22 37.57 -5.93
C ASP A 15 7.64 38.07 -6.22
N GLN A 16 7.76 39.25 -6.84
CA GLN A 16 9.04 39.88 -7.19
C GLN A 16 9.85 40.33 -5.97
N THR A 17 9.22 40.45 -4.79
CA THR A 17 9.90 40.81 -3.55
C THR A 17 10.49 39.60 -2.83
N PHE A 18 10.09 38.39 -3.23
CA PHE A 18 10.57 37.16 -2.61
C PHE A 18 11.92 36.75 -3.22
N PRO A 19 12.93 36.43 -2.39
CA PRO A 19 14.25 36.08 -2.90
C PRO A 19 14.24 34.74 -3.64
N GLU A 20 15.21 34.54 -4.54
CA GLU A 20 15.40 33.26 -5.20
C GLU A 20 15.70 32.16 -4.16
N PHE A 21 15.04 31.01 -4.33
CA PHE A 21 15.12 29.91 -3.37
C PHE A 21 15.10 28.55 -4.05
N TRP A 22 15.76 27.60 -3.41
CA TRP A 22 15.70 26.20 -3.80
C TRP A 22 14.40 25.58 -3.30
N ASN A 23 13.64 24.98 -4.20
CA ASN A 23 12.48 24.15 -3.85
C ASN A 23 12.79 22.69 -4.18
N PHE A 24 12.40 21.81 -3.27
CA PHE A 24 12.49 20.37 -3.46
C PHE A 24 11.11 19.78 -3.20
N HIS A 25 10.69 18.85 -4.05
CA HIS A 25 9.52 18.04 -3.76
C HIS A 25 9.89 16.98 -2.74
N CYS A 26 9.05 16.82 -1.71
CA CYS A 26 9.19 15.71 -0.78
C CYS A 26 9.09 14.38 -1.54
N ILE A 27 10.09 13.52 -1.38
CA ILE A 27 10.17 12.25 -2.11
C ILE A 27 9.00 11.31 -1.77
N ILE A 28 8.58 11.28 -0.50
CA ILE A 28 7.42 10.52 -0.02
C ILE A 28 6.13 11.02 -0.68
N HIS A 29 6.02 12.33 -0.92
CA HIS A 29 4.87 12.89 -1.62
C HIS A 29 4.85 12.45 -3.09
N ARG A 30 6.01 12.38 -3.76
CA ARG A 30 6.11 11.91 -5.14
C ARG A 30 5.77 10.41 -5.26
N GLU A 31 6.23 9.60 -4.32
CA GLU A 31 5.85 8.19 -4.21
C GLU A 31 4.32 8.03 -4.13
N GLN A 32 3.66 8.77 -3.23
CA GLN A 32 2.20 8.75 -3.08
C GLN A 32 1.45 9.22 -4.34
N LEU A 33 2.06 10.09 -5.16
CA LEU A 33 1.47 10.49 -6.44
C LEU A 33 1.60 9.40 -7.49
N VAL A 34 2.77 8.76 -7.58
CA VAL A 34 3.00 7.62 -8.49
C VAL A 34 2.07 6.46 -8.15
N SER A 35 1.80 6.23 -6.87
CA SER A 35 0.88 5.18 -6.45
C SER A 35 -0.56 5.36 -6.98
N LYS A 36 -0.96 6.59 -7.33
CA LYS A 36 -2.26 6.86 -7.96
C LYS A 36 -2.27 6.55 -9.46
N SER A 37 -1.10 6.49 -10.08
CA SER A 37 -0.94 6.12 -11.49
C SER A 37 -0.75 4.62 -11.71
N LEU A 38 -0.51 3.85 -10.65
CA LEU A 38 -0.47 2.39 -10.71
C LEU A 38 -1.92 1.87 -10.80
N ASN A 39 -2.28 1.27 -11.92
CA ASN A 39 -3.58 0.61 -12.09
C ASN A 39 -3.53 -0.76 -11.41
N LEU A 40 -4.06 -0.84 -10.19
CA LEU A 40 -4.11 -2.06 -9.37
C LEU A 40 -5.53 -2.32 -8.88
N ASP A 41 -6.51 -1.73 -9.57
CA ASP A 41 -7.90 -1.74 -9.16
C ASP A 41 -8.50 -3.16 -9.15
N ASN A 42 -7.98 -4.06 -10.00
CA ASN A 42 -8.40 -5.46 -10.09
C ASN A 42 -8.19 -6.23 -8.77
N VAL A 43 -7.09 -5.96 -8.06
CA VAL A 43 -6.82 -6.56 -6.74
C VAL A 43 -7.32 -5.65 -5.62
N MET A 44 -7.08 -4.35 -5.73
CA MET A 44 -7.36 -3.40 -4.66
C MET A 44 -8.85 -3.27 -4.35
N LYS A 45 -9.73 -3.26 -5.36
CA LYS A 45 -11.18 -3.09 -5.12
C LYS A 45 -11.78 -4.28 -4.37
N PRO A 46 -11.62 -5.54 -4.83
CA PRO A 46 -12.17 -6.69 -4.10
C PRO A 46 -11.65 -6.77 -2.67
N VAL A 47 -10.33 -6.63 -2.47
CA VAL A 47 -9.73 -6.65 -1.12
C VAL A 47 -10.36 -5.59 -0.22
N MET A 48 -10.49 -4.36 -0.71
CA MET A 48 -11.05 -3.27 0.10
C MET A 48 -12.53 -3.47 0.40
N GLU A 49 -13.31 -4.02 -0.53
CA GLU A 49 -14.73 -4.35 -0.31
C GLU A 49 -14.89 -5.43 0.76
N ILE A 50 -14.09 -6.50 0.69
CA ILE A 50 -14.08 -7.60 1.66
C ILE A 50 -13.64 -7.09 3.04
N VAL A 51 -12.53 -6.35 3.12
CA VAL A 51 -12.03 -5.73 4.37
C VAL A 51 -13.10 -4.83 4.98
N ASN A 52 -13.72 -3.96 4.17
CA ASN A 52 -14.77 -3.08 4.64
C ASN A 52 -15.99 -3.85 5.13
N TYR A 53 -16.40 -4.92 4.45
CA TYR A 53 -17.51 -5.75 4.88
C TYR A 53 -17.28 -6.39 6.27
N ILE A 54 -16.07 -6.94 6.49
CA ILE A 54 -15.67 -7.51 7.78
C ILE A 54 -15.64 -6.41 8.85
N ARG A 55 -15.05 -5.27 8.55
CA ARG A 55 -14.75 -4.20 9.53
C ARG A 55 -15.91 -3.25 9.80
N LYS A 56 -16.87 -3.11 8.89
CA LYS A 56 -17.98 -2.13 8.98
C LYS A 56 -18.94 -2.45 10.12
N HIS A 57 -19.16 -3.72 10.40
CA HIS A 57 -20.07 -4.16 11.46
C HIS A 57 -19.29 -4.81 12.60
N ALA A 58 -19.46 -4.29 13.82
CA ALA A 58 -18.76 -4.79 15.01
C ALA A 58 -18.97 -6.30 15.25
N LEU A 59 -20.15 -6.81 14.90
CA LEU A 59 -20.46 -8.24 14.98
C LEU A 59 -19.63 -9.06 14.01
N ASN A 60 -19.59 -8.66 12.72
CA ASN A 60 -18.78 -9.32 11.70
C ASN A 60 -17.30 -9.33 12.09
N HIS A 61 -16.80 -8.19 12.57
CA HIS A 61 -15.43 -8.05 13.02
C HIS A 61 -15.12 -9.00 14.19
N ARG A 62 -16.00 -9.08 15.20
CA ARG A 62 -15.84 -10.00 16.33
C ARG A 62 -15.87 -11.46 15.88
N HIS A 63 -16.80 -11.83 15.00
CA HIS A 63 -16.90 -13.20 14.50
C HIS A 63 -15.64 -13.59 13.72
N PHE A 64 -15.16 -12.70 12.85
CA PHE A 64 -13.92 -12.91 12.11
C PHE A 64 -12.71 -13.09 13.03
N LYS A 65 -12.58 -12.27 14.08
CA LYS A 65 -11.50 -12.43 15.07
C LYS A 65 -11.58 -13.76 15.82
N ASN A 66 -12.78 -14.22 16.17
CA ASN A 66 -12.96 -15.52 16.80
C ASN A 66 -12.55 -16.65 15.85
N LEU A 67 -12.97 -16.58 14.58
CA LEU A 67 -12.58 -17.55 13.55
C LEU A 67 -11.05 -17.64 13.41
N ILE A 68 -10.35 -16.52 13.36
CA ILE A 68 -8.87 -16.52 13.31
C ILE A 68 -8.28 -17.23 14.52
N ALA A 69 -8.78 -16.92 15.72
CA ALA A 69 -8.28 -17.50 16.96
C ALA A 69 -8.55 -19.02 17.05
N GLU A 70 -9.58 -19.52 16.38
CA GLU A 70 -9.89 -20.94 16.27
C GLU A 70 -9.01 -21.68 15.25
N LEU A 71 -8.59 -21.00 14.17
CA LEU A 71 -7.77 -21.59 13.10
C LEU A 71 -6.32 -21.82 13.53
N ASP A 72 -5.61 -20.76 13.97
CA ASP A 72 -4.22 -20.84 14.41
C ASP A 72 -3.80 -19.61 15.23
N GLN A 73 -3.13 -19.84 16.37
CA GLN A 73 -2.55 -18.77 17.20
C GLN A 73 -1.37 -18.05 16.55
N GLY A 74 -0.76 -18.64 15.50
CA GLY A 74 0.29 -18.02 14.69
C GLY A 74 -0.21 -16.96 13.71
N LEU A 75 -1.52 -16.92 13.42
CA LEU A 75 -2.10 -15.96 12.48
C LEU A 75 -2.21 -14.55 13.08
N PRO A 76 -2.19 -13.51 12.23
CA PRO A 76 -2.56 -12.15 12.63
C PRO A 76 -3.90 -12.09 13.35
N GLY A 77 -3.95 -11.64 14.60
CA GLY A 77 -5.20 -11.60 15.36
C GLY A 77 -6.28 -10.62 14.85
N ASP A 78 -6.02 -9.83 13.81
CA ASP A 78 -6.99 -8.92 13.20
C ASP A 78 -6.59 -8.45 11.80
N LEU A 79 -7.58 -8.02 11.01
CA LEU A 79 -7.41 -7.32 9.75
C LEU A 79 -7.47 -5.80 10.00
N PRO A 80 -6.46 -5.02 9.58
CA PRO A 80 -6.45 -3.58 9.82
C PRO A 80 -7.56 -2.87 9.04
N LEU A 81 -8.19 -1.86 9.67
CA LEU A 81 -9.11 -0.98 8.97
C LEU A 81 -8.33 -0.09 7.99
N HIS A 82 -8.79 -0.04 6.75
CA HIS A 82 -8.23 0.86 5.75
C HIS A 82 -8.60 2.32 6.01
N CYS A 83 -7.60 3.20 5.98
CA CYS A 83 -7.78 4.66 5.86
C CYS A 83 -7.23 5.09 4.49
N THR A 84 -8.09 5.66 3.64
CA THR A 84 -7.87 6.04 2.23
C THR A 84 -6.72 7.02 1.97
N VAL A 85 -6.06 7.49 3.02
CA VAL A 85 -5.18 8.66 2.98
C VAL A 85 -3.71 8.29 2.66
N ARG A 86 -3.27 7.04 2.86
CA ARG A 86 -1.85 6.65 2.68
C ARG A 86 -1.68 5.33 1.95
N TRP A 87 -0.75 5.30 1.00
CA TRP A 87 -0.34 4.09 0.30
C TRP A 87 0.25 3.03 1.25
N LEU A 88 1.02 3.45 2.25
CA LEU A 88 1.58 2.57 3.29
C LEU A 88 0.51 1.76 4.03
N SER A 89 -0.64 2.37 4.33
CA SER A 89 -1.75 1.62 4.96
C SER A 89 -2.39 0.62 4.01
N LYS A 90 -2.31 0.83 2.69
CA LYS A 90 -2.79 -0.15 1.70
C LYS A 90 -1.88 -1.36 1.61
N GLY A 91 -0.54 -1.16 1.66
CA GLY A 91 0.44 -2.23 1.75
C GLY A 91 0.21 -3.16 2.94
N GLN A 92 0.02 -2.56 4.12
CA GLN A 92 -0.26 -3.32 5.35
C GLN A 92 -1.59 -4.08 5.29
N VAL A 93 -2.65 -3.47 4.75
CA VAL A 93 -3.94 -4.16 4.57
C VAL A 93 -3.79 -5.35 3.64
N LEU A 94 -3.11 -5.21 2.50
CA LEU A 94 -2.92 -6.30 1.55
C LEU A 94 -2.06 -7.42 2.13
N SER A 95 -0.96 -7.10 2.83
CA SER A 95 -0.12 -8.12 3.49
C SER A 95 -0.93 -8.94 4.50
N ARG A 96 -1.68 -8.26 5.37
CA ARG A 96 -2.52 -8.92 6.38
C ARG A 96 -3.67 -9.70 5.75
N PHE A 97 -4.25 -9.18 4.68
CA PHE A 97 -5.30 -9.87 3.94
C PHE A 97 -4.78 -11.18 3.34
N PHE A 98 -3.58 -11.16 2.75
CA PHE A 98 -2.95 -12.36 2.20
C PHE A 98 -2.59 -13.37 3.29
N GLU A 99 -2.01 -12.92 4.40
CA GLU A 99 -1.72 -13.78 5.57
C GLU A 99 -2.98 -14.45 6.14
N LEU A 100 -4.14 -13.80 6.00
CA LEU A 100 -5.44 -14.27 6.49
C LEU A 100 -6.33 -14.83 5.38
N LEU A 101 -5.79 -15.11 4.19
CA LEU A 101 -6.60 -15.41 3.01
C LEU A 101 -7.54 -16.60 3.23
N ASP A 102 -7.07 -17.66 3.88
CA ASP A 102 -7.90 -18.85 4.17
C ASP A 102 -9.01 -18.55 5.19
N ALA A 103 -8.70 -17.76 6.22
CA ALA A 103 -9.72 -17.30 7.18
C ALA A 103 -10.76 -16.40 6.51
N VAL A 104 -10.33 -15.55 5.57
CA VAL A 104 -11.23 -14.70 4.77
C VAL A 104 -12.16 -15.55 3.91
N LYS A 105 -11.64 -16.57 3.22
CA LYS A 105 -12.44 -17.51 2.41
C LYS A 105 -13.54 -18.16 3.24
N LEU A 106 -13.15 -18.80 4.34
CA LEU A 106 -14.08 -19.48 5.26
C LEU A 106 -15.13 -18.53 5.81
N PHE A 107 -14.73 -17.31 6.20
CA PHE A 107 -15.67 -16.32 6.71
C PHE A 107 -16.67 -15.85 5.65
N MET A 108 -16.24 -15.67 4.40
CA MET A 108 -17.14 -15.24 3.32
C MET A 108 -18.12 -16.36 2.95
N GLU A 109 -17.68 -17.62 2.95
CA GLU A 109 -18.55 -18.80 2.80
C GLU A 109 -19.59 -18.88 3.92
N GLU A 110 -19.20 -18.71 5.19
CA GLU A 110 -20.13 -18.71 6.34
C GLU A 110 -21.18 -17.58 6.24
N LYS A 111 -20.82 -16.46 5.60
CA LYS A 111 -21.71 -15.31 5.39
C LYS A 111 -22.50 -15.36 4.09
N ASP A 112 -22.41 -16.44 3.33
CA ASP A 112 -23.06 -16.61 2.02
C ASP A 112 -22.74 -15.44 1.07
N LYS A 113 -21.47 -15.02 1.08
CA LYS A 113 -20.93 -13.89 0.34
C LYS A 113 -19.95 -14.39 -0.69
N ASP A 114 -20.38 -14.41 -1.96
CA ASP A 114 -19.53 -14.87 -3.04
C ASP A 114 -18.55 -13.76 -3.52
N TYR A 115 -17.28 -14.14 -3.62
CA TYR A 115 -16.21 -13.35 -4.21
C TYR A 115 -15.37 -14.30 -5.10
N PRO A 116 -15.66 -14.38 -6.41
CA PRO A 116 -14.98 -15.29 -7.32
C PRO A 116 -13.45 -15.16 -7.30
N GLU A 117 -12.96 -13.94 -7.06
CA GLU A 117 -11.53 -13.62 -6.95
C GLU A 117 -10.81 -14.47 -5.89
N LEU A 118 -11.49 -14.86 -4.81
CA LEU A 118 -10.89 -15.67 -3.76
C LEU A 118 -10.58 -17.10 -4.21
N SER A 119 -11.25 -17.60 -5.24
CA SER A 119 -11.03 -18.93 -5.81
C SER A 119 -10.18 -18.91 -7.09
N ASP A 120 -9.95 -17.72 -7.65
CA ASP A 120 -9.16 -17.54 -8.86
C ASP A 120 -7.65 -17.52 -8.55
N LEU A 121 -6.95 -18.53 -9.05
CA LEU A 121 -5.49 -18.66 -8.88
C LEU A 121 -4.72 -17.50 -9.53
N GLU A 122 -5.18 -16.98 -10.67
CA GLU A 122 -4.51 -15.87 -11.35
C GLU A 122 -4.63 -14.59 -10.52
N TRP A 123 -5.82 -14.33 -9.99
CA TRP A 123 -6.05 -13.21 -9.08
C TRP A 123 -5.23 -13.33 -7.78
N ILE A 124 -5.12 -14.54 -7.20
CA ILE A 124 -4.29 -14.78 -6.02
C ILE A 124 -2.81 -14.51 -6.33
N MET A 125 -2.32 -14.91 -7.51
CA MET A 125 -0.96 -14.60 -7.94
C MET A 125 -0.73 -13.09 -8.07
N ASP A 126 -1.69 -12.36 -8.65
CA ASP A 126 -1.66 -10.90 -8.72
C ASP A 126 -1.64 -10.26 -7.32
N LEU A 127 -2.43 -10.77 -6.39
CA LEU A 127 -2.43 -10.34 -4.99
C LEU A 127 -1.04 -10.55 -4.34
N VAL A 128 -0.46 -11.74 -4.47
CA VAL A 128 0.86 -12.07 -3.93
C VAL A 128 1.94 -11.19 -4.54
N PHE A 129 1.92 -11.02 -5.85
CA PHE A 129 2.83 -10.14 -6.56
C PHE A 129 2.74 -8.71 -6.02
N LEU A 130 1.52 -8.20 -5.86
CA LEU A 130 1.29 -6.86 -5.34
C LEU A 130 1.77 -6.71 -3.90
N VAL A 131 1.47 -7.67 -3.01
CA VAL A 131 1.96 -7.69 -1.62
C VAL A 131 3.50 -7.63 -1.58
N ASN A 132 4.17 -8.45 -2.39
CA ASN A 132 5.64 -8.46 -2.46
C ASN A 132 6.22 -7.11 -2.92
N MET A 133 5.62 -6.51 -3.94
CA MET A 133 6.03 -5.20 -4.45
C MET A 133 5.82 -4.09 -3.41
N LEU A 134 4.69 -4.12 -2.71
CA LEU A 134 4.37 -3.18 -1.64
C LEU A 134 5.33 -3.30 -0.46
N CYS A 135 5.70 -4.52 -0.05
CA CYS A 135 6.72 -4.74 0.97
C CYS A 135 8.07 -4.09 0.62
N HIS A 136 8.45 -4.09 -0.66
CA HIS A 136 9.67 -3.40 -1.10
C HIS A 136 9.52 -1.88 -1.09
N LEU A 137 8.35 -1.35 -1.46
CA LEU A 137 8.05 0.09 -1.38
C LEU A 137 8.01 0.57 0.08
N ASP A 138 7.36 -0.16 0.98
CA ASP A 138 7.29 0.17 2.41
C ASP A 138 8.68 0.25 3.04
N ARG A 139 9.57 -0.69 2.69
CA ARG A 139 10.98 -0.66 3.12
C ARG A 139 11.74 0.56 2.59
N LEU A 140 11.52 0.93 1.32
CA LEU A 140 12.10 2.15 0.76
C LEU A 140 11.59 3.36 1.53
N ASN A 141 10.27 3.48 1.70
CA ASN A 141 9.67 4.61 2.38
C ASN A 141 10.16 4.74 3.83
N LEU A 142 10.26 3.63 4.59
CA LEU A 142 10.83 3.65 5.95
C LEU A 142 12.29 4.15 5.95
N THR A 143 13.07 3.76 4.95
CA THR A 143 14.45 4.22 4.78
C THR A 143 14.52 5.72 4.50
N LEU A 144 13.59 6.23 3.67
CA LEU A 144 13.47 7.65 3.32
C LEU A 144 12.96 8.52 4.48
N GLN A 145 12.15 7.96 5.39
CA GLN A 145 11.62 8.64 6.58
C GLN A 145 12.58 8.66 7.77
N GLY A 146 13.73 7.99 7.66
CA GLY A 146 14.72 7.93 8.73
C GLY A 146 15.22 9.31 9.17
N LYS A 147 15.40 9.51 10.48
CA LYS A 147 16.07 10.70 11.01
C LYS A 147 17.55 10.70 10.61
N LEU A 148 18.14 11.89 10.53
CA LEU A 148 19.58 12.08 10.26
C LEU A 148 20.04 11.53 8.89
N LYS A 149 19.16 11.53 7.89
CA LYS A 149 19.50 11.18 6.50
C LYS A 149 19.95 12.42 5.73
N MET A 150 21.11 12.34 5.10
CA MET A 150 21.59 13.36 4.17
C MET A 150 21.05 13.10 2.77
N LEU A 151 21.04 14.13 1.93
CA LEU A 151 20.57 14.01 0.54
C LEU A 151 21.25 12.85 -0.24
N PRO A 152 22.58 12.62 -0.14
CA PRO A 152 23.22 11.49 -0.82
C PRO A 152 22.66 10.13 -0.37
N ASP A 153 22.35 9.96 0.91
CA ASP A 153 21.79 8.70 1.44
C ASP A 153 20.41 8.40 0.83
N LEU A 154 19.58 9.45 0.71
CA LEU A 154 18.26 9.35 0.11
C LEU A 154 18.36 8.99 -1.37
N VAL A 155 19.24 9.67 -2.11
CA VAL A 155 19.48 9.39 -3.54
C VAL A 155 20.00 7.96 -3.75
N GLN A 156 20.95 7.52 -2.93
CA GLN A 156 21.47 6.16 -3.00
C GLN A 156 20.38 5.12 -2.72
N SER A 157 19.51 5.37 -1.74
CA SER A 157 18.40 4.46 -1.40
C SER A 157 17.42 4.29 -2.58
N VAL A 158 17.09 5.40 -3.26
CA VAL A 158 16.24 5.38 -4.45
C VAL A 158 16.93 4.66 -5.60
N PHE A 159 18.21 4.95 -5.84
CA PHE A 159 18.97 4.33 -6.91
C PHE A 159 19.08 2.81 -6.72
N ALA A 160 19.35 2.36 -5.49
CA ALA A 160 19.36 0.95 -5.14
C ALA A 160 18.00 0.29 -5.41
N PHE A 161 16.90 0.95 -5.02
CA PHE A 161 15.55 0.44 -5.30
C PHE A 161 15.26 0.34 -6.80
N VAL A 162 15.62 1.36 -7.59
CA VAL A 162 15.47 1.34 -9.05
C VAL A 162 16.23 0.17 -9.68
N ASN A 163 17.46 -0.09 -9.23
CA ASN A 163 18.23 -1.25 -9.74
C ASN A 163 17.58 -2.58 -9.33
N LYS A 164 16.98 -2.64 -8.14
CA LYS A 164 16.21 -3.81 -7.71
C LYS A 164 15.01 -4.07 -8.62
N LEU A 165 14.27 -3.02 -9.00
CA LEU A 165 13.16 -3.13 -9.95
C LEU A 165 13.61 -3.62 -11.32
N LYS A 166 14.77 -3.16 -11.80
CA LYS A 166 15.36 -3.65 -13.07
C LYS A 166 15.66 -5.15 -13.00
N LEU A 167 16.21 -5.62 -11.88
CA LEU A 167 16.46 -7.06 -11.67
C LEU A 167 15.16 -7.86 -11.65
N PHE A 168 14.13 -7.39 -10.93
CA PHE A 168 12.82 -8.05 -10.92
C PHE A 168 12.22 -8.14 -12.32
N LYS A 169 12.28 -7.05 -13.08
CA LYS A 169 11.82 -7.04 -14.47
C LYS A 169 12.57 -8.07 -15.32
N ALA A 170 13.89 -8.17 -15.17
CA ALA A 170 14.69 -9.15 -15.90
C ALA A 170 14.30 -10.60 -15.56
N HIS A 171 13.98 -10.89 -14.30
CA HIS A 171 13.57 -12.23 -13.87
C HIS A 171 12.16 -12.63 -14.33
N ILE A 172 11.26 -11.67 -14.52
CA ILE A 172 9.89 -11.92 -15.00
C ILE A 172 9.84 -12.11 -16.53
N GLN A 173 10.86 -11.62 -17.25
CA GLN A 173 10.97 -11.71 -18.71
C GLN A 173 11.67 -12.99 -19.21
N ILE A 174 11.97 -13.92 -18.30
CA ILE A 174 12.53 -15.25 -18.58
C ILE A 174 11.41 -16.27 -18.43
#